data_AF-A0A259RH61-F1
#
_entry.id   AF-A0A259RH61-F1
#
_cell.length_a   1.000
_cell.length_b   1.000
_cell.length_c   1.000
_cell.angle_alpha   90.00
_cell.angle_beta   90.00
_cell.angle_gamma   90.00
#
_symmetry.space_group_name_H-M   'P 1'
#
loop_
_entity.id
_entity.type
_entity.pdbx_description
1 polymer ?
#
loop_
_entity_poly.entity_id
_entity_poly.type
_entity_poly.pdbx_seq_one_letter_code
_entity_poly.pdbx_strand_id
1 'polypeptide(L)'
;MESCPPWRGIRTLGLNNDISAGSDYTASMAWAKAIHEADPKWDGIRYVSRQHNDRYAVALFERSGITRARTYKLAGKALGALCDEYHVTAI
;
A
#
# COMPACT_ATOMS: atom_id res chain seq x y z
N MET A 1 -6.02 23.09 -12.04
CA MET A 1 -5.93 22.89 -10.57
C MET A 1 -6.62 21.57 -10.27
N GLU A 2 -5.88 20.47 -10.36
CA GLU A 2 -6.43 19.14 -10.14
C GLU A 2 -6.59 18.87 -8.65
N SER A 3 -7.79 18.49 -8.27
CA SER A 3 -8.23 18.12 -6.93
C SER A 3 -7.34 17.02 -6.34
N CYS A 4 -6.69 17.33 -5.22
CA CYS A 4 -6.08 16.34 -4.35
C CYS A 4 -7.20 15.40 -3.85
N PRO A 5 -7.11 14.06 -4.04
CA PRO A 5 -8.17 13.18 -3.59
C PRO A 5 -8.19 13.10 -2.05
N PRO A 6 -9.31 12.73 -1.42
CA PRO A 6 -9.53 12.83 0.04
C PRO A 6 -8.74 11.81 0.87
N TRP A 7 -7.56 11.40 0.44
CA TRP A 7 -6.72 10.44 1.16
C TRP A 7 -5.96 11.16 2.27
N ARG A 8 -6.50 11.08 3.49
CA ARG A 8 -5.73 11.41 4.70
C ARG A 8 -4.69 10.32 4.92
N GLY A 9 -3.42 10.66 4.76
CA GLY A 9 -2.32 9.73 5.00
C GLY A 9 -2.19 9.37 6.48
N ILE A 10 -1.72 8.16 6.77
CA ILE A 10 -1.51 7.58 8.11
C ILE A 10 -0.78 8.52 9.09
N ARG A 11 0.08 9.39 8.58
CA ARG A 11 0.77 10.42 9.37
C ARG A 11 -0.17 11.40 10.07
N THR A 12 -1.35 11.65 9.51
CA THR A 12 -2.40 12.48 10.15
C THR A 12 -3.15 11.75 11.27
N LEU A 13 -2.98 10.43 11.38
CA LEU A 13 -3.53 9.58 12.45
C LEU A 13 -2.52 9.35 13.59
N GLY A 14 -1.38 10.07 13.59
CA GLY A 14 -0.32 9.92 14.60
C GLY A 14 0.55 8.67 14.41
N LEU A 15 0.45 8.05 13.24
CA LEU A 15 1.16 6.81 12.92
C LEU A 15 2.40 7.09 12.08
N ASN A 16 3.51 6.45 12.47
CA ASN A 16 4.77 6.51 11.76
C ASN A 16 4.90 5.34 10.77
N ASN A 17 5.87 5.43 9.87
CA ASN A 17 6.16 4.37 8.88
C ASN A 17 6.48 3.01 9.52
N ASP A 18 6.70 2.97 10.84
CA ASP A 18 6.91 1.77 11.64
C ASP A 18 5.76 0.77 11.54
N ILE A 19 4.51 1.23 11.29
CA ILE A 19 3.37 0.30 11.15
C ILE A 19 3.59 -0.70 10.01
N SER A 20 4.27 -0.26 8.95
CA SER A 20 4.55 -1.01 7.72
C SER A 20 6.00 -1.51 7.64
N ALA A 21 6.82 -1.21 8.65
CA ALA A 21 8.24 -1.54 8.66
C ALA A 21 8.57 -2.84 9.41
N GLY A 22 7.74 -3.26 10.36
CA GLY A 22 7.96 -4.47 11.16
C GLY A 22 7.66 -5.78 10.43
N SER A 23 8.19 -6.89 10.96
CA SER A 23 7.76 -8.25 10.59
C SER A 23 6.39 -8.62 11.20
N ASP A 24 5.97 -7.88 12.23
CA ASP A 24 4.68 -8.03 12.88
C ASP A 24 3.64 -7.10 12.24
N TYR A 25 2.75 -7.71 11.45
CA TYR A 25 1.65 -7.01 10.80
C TYR A 25 0.43 -6.83 11.70
N THR A 26 0.45 -7.29 12.96
CA THR A 26 -0.70 -7.22 13.88
C THR A 26 -1.16 -5.78 14.07
N ALA A 27 -0.23 -4.85 14.27
CA ALA A 27 -0.54 -3.43 14.42
C ALA A 27 -1.15 -2.85 13.14
N SER A 28 -0.57 -3.15 11.97
CA SER A 28 -1.11 -2.73 10.67
C SER A 28 -2.52 -3.26 10.41
N MET A 29 -2.77 -4.53 10.74
CA MET A 29 -4.09 -5.16 10.59
C MET A 29 -5.12 -4.56 11.56
N ALA A 30 -4.72 -4.30 12.81
CA ALA A 30 -5.60 -3.66 13.80
C ALA A 30 -6.00 -2.24 13.37
N TRP A 31 -5.06 -1.46 12.84
CA TRP A 31 -5.36 -0.14 12.27
C TRP A 31 -6.23 -0.23 11.03
N ALA A 32 -5.97 -1.19 10.15
CA ALA A 32 -6.80 -1.41 8.97
C ALA A 32 -8.25 -1.72 9.36
N LYS A 33 -8.45 -2.57 10.37
CA LYS A 33 -9.77 -2.89 10.92
C LYS A 33 -10.43 -1.66 11.55
N ALA A 34 -9.71 -0.90 12.38
CA ALA A 34 -10.26 0.29 13.02
C ALA A 34 -10.71 1.36 12.01
N ILE A 35 -9.92 1.61 10.96
CA ILE A 35 -10.27 2.56 9.89
C ILE A 35 -11.43 2.01 9.04
N HIS A 36 -11.44 0.70 8.81
CA HIS A 36 -12.53 0.02 8.10
C HIS A 36 -13.87 0.21 8.81
N GLU A 37 -13.89 0.03 10.14
CA GLU A 37 -15.09 0.12 10.99
C GLU A 37 -15.49 1.57 11.33
N ALA A 38 -14.55 2.51 11.39
CA ALA A 38 -14.82 3.87 11.86
C ALA A 38 -15.75 4.67 10.94
N ASP A 39 -15.59 4.54 9.61
CA ASP A 39 -16.43 5.26 8.66
C ASP A 39 -16.40 4.58 7.27
N PRO A 40 -17.57 4.21 6.71
CA PRO A 40 -17.66 3.62 5.36
C PRO A 40 -17.13 4.52 4.24
N LYS A 41 -17.00 5.84 4.46
CA LYS A 41 -16.50 6.77 3.44
C LYS A 41 -15.04 6.55 3.04
N TRP A 42 -14.29 5.82 3.86
CA TRP A 42 -12.89 5.52 3.57
C TRP A 42 -12.81 4.27 2.72
N ASP A 43 -12.23 4.37 1.53
CA ASP A 43 -12.05 3.25 0.61
C ASP A 43 -10.75 2.47 0.81
N GLY A 44 -9.87 2.95 1.69
CA GLY A 44 -8.58 2.34 1.93
C GLY A 44 -7.60 3.23 2.68
N ILE A 45 -6.35 2.78 2.69
CA ILE A 45 -5.26 3.32 3.48
C ILE A 45 -4.04 3.54 2.58
N ARG A 46 -3.44 4.73 2.67
CA ARG A 46 -2.19 5.07 1.97
C ARG A 46 -1.03 5.18 2.96
N TYR A 47 0.04 4.43 2.71
CA TYR A 47 1.28 4.42 3.51
C TYR A 47 2.52 4.56 2.62
N VAL A 48 3.67 4.90 3.22
CA VAL A 48 4.96 4.96 2.53
C VAL A 48 5.46 3.53 2.29
N SER A 49 6.01 3.25 1.11
CA SER A 49 6.56 1.93 0.81
C SER A 49 7.81 1.67 1.64
N ARG A 50 7.90 0.49 2.25
CA ARG A 50 9.09 0.05 3.01
C ARG A 50 10.32 -0.06 2.12
N GLN A 51 10.15 -0.51 0.88
CA GLN A 51 11.24 -0.70 -0.08
C GLN A 51 11.63 0.61 -0.79
N HIS A 52 10.70 1.57 -0.86
CA HIS A 52 10.84 2.84 -1.56
C HIS A 52 10.28 3.97 -0.71
N ASN A 53 11.14 4.59 0.08
CA ASN A 53 10.75 5.65 1.01
C ASN A 53 10.23 6.93 0.33
N ASP A 54 10.41 7.05 -0.99
CA ASP A 54 9.89 8.10 -1.87
C ASP A 54 8.54 7.73 -2.51
N ARG A 55 8.11 6.47 -2.41
CA ARG A 55 6.88 5.95 -3.01
C ARG A 55 5.85 5.58 -1.96
N TYR A 56 4.62 5.42 -2.42
CA TYR A 56 3.47 5.07 -1.59
C TYR A 56 2.89 3.73 -2.01
N ALA A 57 2.42 2.98 -1.01
CA ALA A 57 1.58 1.82 -1.18
C ALA A 57 0.15 2.14 -0.71
N VAL A 58 -0.81 1.43 -1.28
CA VAL A 58 -2.23 1.57 -0.95
C VAL A 58 -2.84 0.21 -0.64
N ALA A 59 -3.56 0.13 0.47
CA ALA A 59 -4.43 -0.99 0.81
C ALA A 59 -5.88 -0.54 0.59
N LEU A 60 -6.62 -1.24 -0.25
CA LEU A 60 -8.02 -0.91 -0.56
C LEU A 60 -8.96 -1.85 0.20
N PHE A 61 -10.05 -1.31 0.70
CA PHE A 61 -11.13 -2.10 1.29
C PHE A 61 -12.05 -2.63 0.19
N GLU A 62 -12.73 -3.73 0.49
CA GLU A 62 -13.68 -4.43 -0.39
C GLU A 62 -14.82 -3.51 -0.88
N ARG A 63 -15.27 -2.59 -0.04
CA ARG A 63 -16.32 -1.61 -0.35
C ARG A 63 -15.93 -0.56 -1.39
N SER A 64 -14.64 -0.40 -1.71
CA SER A 64 -14.17 0.60 -2.69
C SER A 64 -14.72 0.37 -4.10
N GLY A 65 -15.21 -0.84 -4.39
CA GLY A 65 -15.71 -1.21 -5.72
C GLY A 65 -14.61 -1.24 -6.79
N ILE A 66 -13.34 -0.98 -6.42
CA ILE A 66 -12.21 -1.02 -7.33
C ILE A 66 -11.95 -2.47 -7.67
N THR A 67 -12.25 -2.82 -8.92
CA THR A 67 -11.96 -4.14 -9.46
C THR A 67 -10.65 -4.10 -10.23
N ARG A 68 -9.91 -5.20 -10.12
CA ARG A 68 -8.63 -5.37 -10.77
C ARG A 68 -8.83 -5.43 -12.28
N ALA A 69 -8.53 -4.34 -12.98
CA ALA A 69 -8.71 -4.27 -14.43
C ALA A 69 -7.88 -5.32 -15.19
N ARG A 70 -6.60 -5.47 -14.84
CA ARG A 70 -5.69 -6.46 -15.43
C ARG A 70 -4.65 -6.90 -14.42
N THR A 71 -4.19 -8.14 -14.55
CA THR A 71 -2.99 -8.64 -13.87
C THR A 71 -2.18 -9.41 -14.88
N TYR A 72 -0.91 -9.04 -15.00
CA TYR A 72 0.05 -9.77 -15.79
C TYR A 72 1.15 -10.26 -14.85
N LYS A 73 1.52 -11.54 -14.99
CA LYS A 73 2.70 -12.05 -14.33
C LYS A 73 3.90 -11.31 -14.92
N LEU A 74 4.69 -10.68 -14.08
CA LEU A 74 5.92 -10.03 -14.53
C LEU A 74 6.87 -11.13 -15.04
N ALA A 75 7.28 -11.05 -16.30
CA ALA A 75 8.09 -12.06 -16.96
C ALA A 75 9.07 -11.43 -17.95
N GLY A 76 10.06 -12.22 -18.38
CA GLY A 76 11.06 -11.81 -19.37
C GLY A 76 11.89 -10.61 -18.90
N LYS A 77 12.15 -9.67 -19.81
CA LYS A 77 13.03 -8.50 -19.55
C LYS A 77 12.57 -7.64 -18.38
N ALA A 78 11.26 -7.50 -18.16
CA ALA A 78 10.73 -6.69 -17.05
C ALA A 78 11.01 -7.34 -15.69
N LEU A 79 10.94 -8.68 -15.61
CA LEU A 79 11.33 -9.41 -14.40
C LEU A 79 12.85 -9.36 -14.19
N GLY A 80 13.63 -9.55 -15.25
CA GLY A 80 15.10 -9.46 -15.18
C GLY A 80 15.57 -8.08 -14.70
N ALA A 81 15.05 -7.01 -15.31
CA ALA A 81 15.39 -5.64 -14.89
C ALA A 81 15.03 -5.37 -13.42
N LEU A 82 13.89 -5.89 -12.94
CA LEU A 82 13.49 -5.75 -11.54
C LEU A 82 14.45 -6.54 -10.61
N CYS A 83 14.76 -7.78 -10.97
CA CYS A 83 15.73 -8.62 -10.26
C CYS A 83 17.10 -7.94 -10.16
N ASP A 84 17.59 -7.36 -11.26
CA ASP A 84 18.85 -6.64 -11.31
C ASP A 84 18.81 -5.37 -10.45
N GLU A 85 17.73 -4.60 -10.51
CA GLU A 85 17.54 -3.35 -9.75
C GLU A 85 17.56 -3.59 -8.23
N TYR A 86 16.93 -4.67 -7.75
CA TYR A 86 16.89 -4.99 -6.31
C TYR A 86 17.95 -6.01 -5.89
N HIS A 87 18.83 -6.44 -6.79
CA HIS A 87 19.83 -7.47 -6.56
C HIS A 87 19.25 -8.78 -5.96
N VAL A 88 18.15 -9.25 -6.53
CA VAL A 88 17.44 -10.46 -6.08
C VAL A 88 17.24 -11.45 -7.22
N THR A 89 17.33 -12.75 -6.92
CA THR A 89 17.06 -13.82 -7.88
C THR A 89 15.61 -14.27 -7.77
N ALA A 90 14.86 -14.28 -8.87
CA ALA A 90 13.55 -14.91 -8.90
C ALA A 90 13.69 -16.43 -8.83
N ILE A 91 13.00 -17.07 -7.87
CA ILE A 91 12.98 -18.53 -7.65
C ILE A 91 11.70 -19.13 -8.23
#